data_AF-A0A1F5L941-F1
#
_entry.id   AF-A0A1F5L941-F1
#
_cell.length_a   1.000
_cell.length_b   1.000
_cell.length_c   1.000
_cell.angle_alpha   90.00
_cell.angle_beta   90.00
_cell.angle_gamma   90.00
#
_symmetry.space_group_name_H-M   'P 1'
#
loop_
_entity.id
_entity.type
_entity.pdbx_description
1 polymer ?
#
loop_
_entity_poly.entity_id
_entity_poly.type
_entity_poly.pdbx_seq_one_letter_code
_entity_poly.pdbx_strand_id
1 'polypeptide(L)'
;MISEITLLGQFRGKTVDGVTQFLGVKYASLRNRFADAEMIGYAEGDAILDATEYGHRQTSRSFVAFWASICSLLTPHWKKDAAQNITAAMRDVLKAHPTEAQEILERYGLEETMSDEVAFPAVLNFVNDVVALAPVVAFARTWQGNLYAYYFNERNPWEGPWKGQASHILDLAYLFQNYREYLTEEQQAVAEVFAEDFSKFCHGVSPWPVVDETATKDTFPVRVFGPSDEGLTAKVDVRAYGGETMRRSTVFDYADKISLDEMLMIVREFGVNASETLVMA
;
A
#
# COMPACT_ATOMS: atom_id res chain seq x y z
N MET A 1 -31.95 0.64 -15.92
CA MET A 1 -32.20 -0.04 -17.22
C MET A 1 -32.12 -1.55 -17.00
N ILE A 2 -32.98 -2.36 -17.65
CA ILE A 2 -32.82 -3.82 -17.64
C ILE A 2 -31.99 -4.20 -18.86
N SER A 3 -30.91 -4.93 -18.66
CA SER A 3 -30.02 -5.40 -19.73
C SER A 3 -29.80 -6.89 -19.59
N GLU A 4 -29.84 -7.59 -20.71
CA GLU A 4 -29.55 -9.02 -20.79
C GLU A 4 -28.06 -9.21 -21.03
N ILE A 5 -27.38 -9.91 -20.12
CA ILE A 5 -25.98 -10.29 -20.27
C ILE A 5 -25.97 -11.79 -20.57
N THR A 6 -25.59 -12.14 -21.79
CA THR A 6 -25.74 -13.48 -22.40
C THR A 6 -25.09 -14.62 -21.61
N LEU A 7 -24.24 -14.32 -20.62
CA LEU A 7 -23.56 -15.31 -19.77
C LEU A 7 -24.11 -15.41 -18.33
N LEU A 8 -24.93 -14.46 -17.89
CA LEU A 8 -25.26 -14.28 -16.46
C LEU A 8 -26.75 -13.97 -16.19
N GLY A 9 -27.59 -13.87 -17.22
CA GLY A 9 -29.02 -13.60 -17.10
C GLY A 9 -29.40 -12.11 -17.22
N GLN A 10 -30.59 -11.74 -16.72
CA GLN A 10 -31.12 -10.38 -16.78
C GLN A 10 -30.75 -9.59 -15.52
N PHE A 11 -30.15 -8.40 -15.70
CA PHE A 11 -29.76 -7.51 -14.61
C PHE A 11 -30.49 -6.17 -14.68
N ARG A 12 -30.87 -5.64 -13.52
CA ARG A 12 -31.30 -4.24 -13.38
C ARG A 12 -30.10 -3.41 -12.95
N GLY A 13 -29.64 -2.52 -13.82
CA GLY A 13 -28.55 -1.57 -13.56
C GLY A 13 -29.05 -0.16 -13.26
N LYS A 14 -28.22 0.62 -12.57
CA LYS A 14 -28.44 2.04 -12.25
C LYS A 14 -27.91 2.92 -13.37
N THR A 15 -28.75 3.74 -13.98
CA THR A 15 -28.35 4.67 -15.04
C THR A 15 -28.10 6.05 -14.45
N VAL A 16 -26.89 6.58 -14.61
CA VAL A 16 -26.47 7.93 -14.20
C VAL A 16 -25.70 8.55 -15.37
N ASP A 17 -26.07 9.76 -15.76
CA ASP A 17 -25.42 10.53 -16.85
C ASP A 17 -25.25 9.74 -18.17
N GLY A 18 -26.25 8.94 -18.53
CA GLY A 18 -26.24 8.13 -19.75
C GLY A 18 -25.43 6.82 -19.67
N VAL A 19 -24.76 6.55 -18.55
CA VAL A 19 -24.03 5.31 -18.30
C VAL A 19 -24.84 4.41 -17.38
N THR A 20 -25.08 3.16 -17.80
CA THR A 20 -25.72 2.15 -16.95
C THR A 20 -24.65 1.34 -16.21
N GLN A 21 -24.71 1.35 -14.89
CA GLN A 21 -23.79 0.67 -13.98
C GLN A 21 -24.47 -0.53 -13.33
N PHE A 22 -23.73 -1.62 -13.15
CA PHE A 22 -24.16 -2.82 -12.43
C PHE A 22 -23.23 -3.00 -11.22
N LEU A 23 -23.67 -2.54 -10.05
CA LEU A 23 -22.82 -2.28 -8.90
C LEU A 23 -22.64 -3.50 -7.97
N GLY A 24 -23.44 -4.54 -8.14
CA GLY A 24 -23.54 -5.65 -7.19
C GLY A 24 -23.64 -7.04 -7.79
N VAL A 25 -23.07 -7.26 -8.98
CA VAL A 25 -23.01 -8.60 -9.58
C VAL A 25 -22.07 -9.49 -8.76
N LYS A 26 -22.60 -10.59 -8.22
CA LYS A 26 -21.87 -11.53 -7.37
C LYS A 26 -21.36 -12.71 -8.20
N TYR A 27 -20.09 -12.69 -8.56
CA TYR A 27 -19.50 -13.71 -9.44
C TYR A 27 -19.24 -15.06 -8.74
N ALA A 28 -18.94 -15.03 -7.44
CA ALA A 28 -18.63 -16.21 -6.66
C ALA A 28 -19.00 -16.01 -5.18
N SER A 29 -19.13 -17.11 -4.44
CA SER A 29 -19.12 -17.16 -2.98
C SER A 29 -17.87 -17.85 -2.47
N LEU A 30 -17.39 -17.40 -1.32
CA LEU A 30 -16.39 -18.11 -0.54
C LEU A 30 -17.10 -18.67 0.69
N ARG A 31 -16.93 -19.96 0.98
CA ARG A 31 -17.48 -20.58 2.19
C ARG A 31 -16.83 -20.02 3.46
N ASN A 32 -15.56 -19.63 3.36
CA ASN A 32 -14.78 -18.91 4.36
C ASN A 32 -13.65 -18.16 3.63
N ARG A 33 -12.85 -17.36 4.35
CA ARG A 33 -11.87 -16.44 3.75
C ARG A 33 -10.75 -17.12 2.93
N PHE A 34 -10.53 -18.42 3.07
CA PHE A 34 -9.51 -19.19 2.35
C PHE A 34 -10.07 -20.31 1.47
N ALA A 35 -11.39 -20.43 1.36
CA ALA A 35 -12.00 -21.44 0.51
C ALA A 35 -11.80 -21.10 -0.97
N ASP A 36 -11.82 -22.12 -1.83
CA ASP A 36 -11.93 -21.90 -3.27
C ASP A 36 -13.19 -21.10 -3.60
N ALA A 37 -13.10 -20.29 -4.66
CA ALA A 37 -14.23 -19.53 -5.16
C ALA A 37 -15.27 -20.47 -5.76
N GLU A 38 -16.45 -20.53 -5.15
CA GLU A 38 -17.61 -21.24 -5.68
C GLU A 38 -18.39 -20.29 -6.59
N MET A 39 -18.30 -20.51 -7.90
CA MET A 39 -18.97 -19.67 -8.89
C MET A 39 -20.49 -19.68 -8.70
N ILE A 40 -21.12 -18.51 -8.81
CA ILE A 40 -22.57 -18.42 -8.77
C ILE A 40 -23.14 -18.68 -10.16
N GLY A 41 -23.90 -19.74 -10.29
CA GLY A 41 -24.75 -19.97 -11.44
C GLY A 41 -26.03 -19.15 -11.31
N TYR A 42 -26.18 -18.14 -12.16
CA TYR A 42 -27.46 -17.46 -12.35
C TYR A 42 -28.29 -18.32 -13.30
N ALA A 43 -29.30 -19.02 -12.79
CA ALA A 43 -30.12 -19.92 -13.62
C ALA A 43 -30.86 -19.14 -14.72
N GLU A 44 -30.94 -19.69 -15.92
CA GLU A 44 -31.82 -19.19 -16.97
C GLU A 44 -33.28 -19.28 -16.50
N GLY A 45 -33.91 -18.13 -16.24
CA GLY A 45 -35.37 -18.05 -16.10
C GLY A 45 -35.92 -17.54 -14.77
N ASP A 46 -35.11 -17.25 -13.75
CA ASP A 46 -35.62 -16.69 -12.48
C ASP A 46 -35.00 -15.34 -12.12
N ALA A 47 -35.90 -14.38 -11.87
CA ALA A 47 -35.72 -13.05 -11.29
C ALA A 47 -34.60 -12.15 -11.87
N ILE A 48 -34.98 -10.99 -12.40
CA ILE A 48 -34.03 -9.92 -12.73
C ILE A 48 -33.20 -9.60 -11.48
N LEU A 49 -31.88 -9.82 -11.56
CA LEU A 49 -30.99 -9.50 -10.44
C LEU A 49 -30.86 -7.99 -10.31
N ASP A 50 -31.24 -7.44 -9.15
CA ASP A 50 -31.08 -6.02 -8.87
C ASP A 50 -29.62 -5.71 -8.54
N ALA A 51 -28.92 -5.09 -9.50
CA ALA A 51 -27.54 -4.64 -9.37
C ALA A 51 -27.47 -3.11 -9.31
N THR A 52 -28.54 -2.45 -8.87
CA THR A 52 -28.56 -0.99 -8.66
C THR A 52 -27.82 -0.55 -7.39
N GLU A 53 -27.57 -1.50 -6.49
CA GLU A 53 -26.80 -1.32 -5.25
C GLU A 53 -25.47 -2.05 -5.30
N TYR A 54 -24.52 -1.61 -4.46
CA TYR A 54 -23.24 -2.29 -4.35
C TYR A 54 -23.42 -3.67 -3.71
N GLY A 55 -22.80 -4.69 -4.32
CA GLY A 55 -22.79 -6.04 -3.76
C GLY A 55 -22.07 -6.10 -2.42
N HIS A 56 -22.18 -7.22 -1.71
CA HIS A 56 -21.48 -7.43 -0.43
C HIS A 56 -20.00 -7.07 -0.56
N ARG A 57 -19.61 -5.94 0.04
CA ARG A 57 -18.22 -5.48 0.08
C ARG A 57 -17.51 -6.31 1.14
N GLN A 58 -16.31 -6.79 0.81
CA GLN A 58 -15.39 -7.34 1.81
C GLN A 58 -15.27 -6.31 2.93
N THR A 59 -15.71 -6.63 4.14
CA THR A 59 -15.84 -5.65 5.24
C THR A 59 -14.52 -5.28 5.87
N SER A 60 -13.41 -5.86 5.38
CA SER A 60 -12.09 -5.64 5.92
C SER A 60 -10.97 -5.99 4.94
N ARG A 61 -10.00 -5.09 4.79
CA ARG A 61 -8.73 -5.31 4.08
C ARG A 61 -7.56 -4.98 5.00
N SER A 62 -6.51 -5.78 4.90
CA SER A 62 -5.21 -5.53 5.51
C SER A 62 -4.25 -5.04 4.41
N PHE A 63 -3.61 -3.89 4.60
CA PHE A 63 -2.72 -3.29 3.59
C PHE A 63 -1.25 -3.37 4.03
N VAL A 64 -0.36 -3.65 3.08
CA VAL A 64 1.10 -3.72 3.29
C VAL A 64 1.76 -2.58 2.52
N ALA A 65 2.57 -1.78 3.20
CA ALA A 65 3.20 -0.59 2.64
C ALA A 65 4.73 -0.75 2.49
N PHE A 66 5.17 -1.63 1.59
CA PHE A 66 6.58 -1.72 1.18
C PHE A 66 6.69 -1.89 -0.32
N TRP A 67 7.22 -0.89 -1.02
CA TRP A 67 7.37 -0.93 -2.49
C TRP A 67 8.81 -0.70 -2.97
N ALA A 68 9.71 -0.24 -2.10
CA ALA A 68 11.11 0.06 -2.47
C ALA A 68 11.85 -1.14 -3.07
N SER A 69 11.79 -2.32 -2.42
CA SER A 69 12.53 -3.50 -2.87
C SER A 69 12.02 -4.06 -4.19
N ILE A 70 10.70 -4.00 -4.43
CA ILE A 70 10.12 -4.46 -5.71
C ILE A 70 10.40 -3.47 -6.84
N CYS A 71 10.37 -2.16 -6.58
CA CYS A 71 10.82 -1.15 -7.55
C CYS A 71 12.25 -1.39 -7.99
N SER A 72 13.19 -1.64 -7.08
CA SER A 72 14.58 -1.91 -7.48
C SER A 72 14.74 -3.12 -8.42
N LEU A 73 13.85 -4.10 -8.31
CA LEU A 73 13.86 -5.32 -9.13
C LEU A 73 13.19 -5.08 -10.49
N LEU A 74 12.05 -4.39 -10.50
CA LEU A 74 11.25 -4.17 -11.72
C LEU A 74 11.76 -3.00 -12.56
N THR A 75 12.39 -2.00 -11.94
CA THR A 75 12.89 -0.79 -12.59
C THR A 75 14.35 -0.51 -12.24
N PRO A 76 15.29 -1.45 -12.49
CA PRO A 76 16.70 -1.26 -12.17
C PRO A 76 17.34 -0.08 -12.93
N HIS A 77 16.79 0.28 -14.09
CA HIS A 77 17.21 1.44 -14.89
C HIS A 77 16.98 2.79 -14.17
N TRP A 78 16.07 2.85 -13.19
CA TRP A 78 15.85 4.05 -12.38
C TRP A 78 17.06 4.45 -11.52
N LYS A 79 18.03 3.55 -11.36
CA LYS A 79 19.25 3.85 -10.61
C LYS A 79 20.14 4.84 -11.33
N LYS A 80 20.19 4.81 -12.67
CA LYS A 80 21.10 5.66 -13.45
C LYS A 80 20.65 7.12 -13.39
N ASP A 81 21.58 8.01 -13.03
CA ASP A 81 21.36 9.45 -12.90
C ASP A 81 20.14 9.77 -12.00
N ALA A 82 19.97 8.99 -10.93
CA ALA A 82 18.76 9.01 -10.11
C ALA A 82 18.52 10.39 -9.48
N ALA A 83 19.58 11.03 -9.00
CA ALA A 83 19.53 12.36 -8.38
C ALA A 83 19.07 13.45 -9.36
N GLN A 84 19.61 13.44 -10.57
CA GLN A 84 19.28 14.40 -11.62
C GLN A 84 17.84 14.20 -12.08
N ASN A 85 17.46 12.94 -12.34
CA ASN A 85 16.13 12.60 -12.83
C ASN A 85 15.02 12.95 -11.83
N ILE A 86 15.20 12.67 -10.54
CA ILE A 86 14.20 13.02 -9.52
C ILE A 86 14.15 14.53 -9.26
N THR A 87 15.30 15.21 -9.29
CA THR A 87 15.37 16.67 -9.10
C THR A 87 14.67 17.39 -10.26
N ALA A 88 14.90 16.95 -11.49
CA ALA A 88 14.22 17.46 -12.68
C ALA A 88 12.70 17.25 -12.60
N ALA A 89 12.26 16.03 -12.25
CA ALA A 89 10.83 15.72 -12.08
C ALA A 89 10.17 16.57 -10.99
N MET A 90 10.84 16.74 -9.84
CA MET A 90 10.34 17.57 -8.74
C MET A 90 10.18 19.04 -9.17
N ARG A 91 11.19 19.62 -9.84
CA ARG A 91 11.17 21.01 -10.30
C ARG A 91 10.12 21.27 -11.38
N ASP A 92 9.90 20.32 -12.28
CA ASP A 92 8.92 20.47 -13.36
C ASP A 92 7.48 20.37 -12.84
N VAL A 93 7.17 19.30 -12.10
CA VAL A 93 5.82 19.08 -11.57
C VAL A 93 5.44 20.17 -10.56
N LEU A 94 6.37 20.54 -9.67
CA LEU A 94 6.15 21.55 -8.64
C LEU A 94 6.68 22.94 -9.01
N LYS A 95 6.68 23.29 -10.31
CA LYS A 95 7.15 24.61 -10.79
C LYS A 95 6.47 25.81 -10.13
N ALA A 96 5.23 25.64 -9.66
CA ALA A 96 4.48 26.67 -8.93
C ALA A 96 4.85 26.74 -7.43
N HIS A 97 5.55 25.74 -6.92
CA HIS A 97 5.93 25.54 -5.52
C HIS A 97 7.43 25.24 -5.37
N PRO A 98 8.34 26.09 -5.89
CA PRO A 98 9.78 25.79 -5.95
C PRO A 98 10.44 25.70 -4.56
N THR A 99 9.87 26.37 -3.55
CA THR A 99 10.38 26.29 -2.17
C THR A 99 10.06 24.92 -1.59
N GLU A 100 8.79 24.50 -1.67
CA GLU A 100 8.36 23.18 -1.20
C GLU A 100 9.06 22.04 -1.96
N ALA A 101 9.28 22.19 -3.26
CA ALA A 101 10.04 21.22 -4.07
C ALA A 101 11.45 20.97 -3.50
N GLN A 102 12.16 22.06 -3.16
CA GLN A 102 13.49 21.99 -2.56
C GLN A 102 13.45 21.40 -1.15
N GLU A 103 12.51 21.84 -0.30
CA GLU A 103 12.36 21.31 1.06
C GLU A 103 12.00 19.80 1.08
N ILE A 104 11.23 19.32 0.11
CA ILE A 104 10.93 17.88 -0.04
C ILE A 104 12.21 17.12 -0.39
N LEU A 105 12.99 17.57 -1.39
CA LEU A 105 14.26 16.94 -1.75
C LEU A 105 15.20 16.86 -0.53
N GLU A 106 15.35 17.96 0.20
CA GLU A 106 16.17 18.03 1.42
C GLU A 106 15.73 17.04 2.50
N ARG A 107 14.42 16.89 2.73
CA ARG A 107 13.88 15.93 3.71
C ARG A 107 14.13 14.47 3.35
N TYR A 108 14.32 14.16 2.07
CA TYR A 108 14.76 12.83 1.63
C TYR A 108 16.28 12.72 1.50
N GLY A 109 17.03 13.80 1.77
CA GLY A 109 18.47 13.85 1.60
C GLY A 109 18.89 13.72 0.14
N LEU A 110 18.12 14.31 -0.79
CA LEU A 110 18.38 14.29 -2.22
C LEU A 110 19.00 15.62 -2.67
N GLU A 111 20.17 15.52 -3.28
CA GLU A 111 20.88 16.61 -3.95
C GLU A 111 21.27 16.16 -5.37
N GLU A 112 21.16 17.05 -6.35
CA GLU A 112 21.35 16.75 -7.77
C GLU A 112 22.74 16.17 -8.11
N THR A 113 23.76 16.46 -7.30
CA THR A 113 25.15 16.03 -7.51
C THR A 113 25.50 14.70 -6.83
N MET A 114 24.54 14.05 -6.16
CA MET A 114 24.78 12.78 -5.48
C MET A 114 25.09 11.66 -6.47
N SER A 115 25.89 10.69 -6.03
CA SER A 115 26.09 9.46 -6.79
C SER A 115 24.84 8.59 -6.74
N ASP A 116 24.64 7.78 -7.77
CA ASP A 116 23.50 6.85 -7.88
C ASP A 116 23.41 5.87 -6.70
N GLU A 117 24.55 5.46 -6.12
CA GLU A 117 24.57 4.57 -4.95
C GLU A 117 23.93 5.18 -3.71
N VAL A 118 23.99 6.51 -3.57
CA VAL A 118 23.40 7.22 -2.42
C VAL A 118 22.02 7.76 -2.78
N ALA A 119 21.87 8.29 -3.99
CA ALA A 119 20.60 8.88 -4.46
C ALA A 119 19.51 7.82 -4.62
N PHE A 120 19.81 6.65 -5.19
CA PHE A 120 18.77 5.68 -5.54
C PHE A 120 18.00 5.14 -4.31
N PRO A 121 18.64 4.74 -3.20
CA PRO A 121 17.90 4.39 -1.97
C PRO A 121 17.04 5.54 -1.43
N ALA A 122 17.51 6.78 -1.51
CA ALA A 122 16.77 7.97 -1.07
C ALA A 122 15.54 8.22 -1.98
N VAL A 123 15.68 8.04 -3.29
CA VAL A 123 14.55 8.07 -4.24
C VAL A 123 13.54 6.97 -3.92
N LEU A 124 14.01 5.74 -3.66
CA LEU A 124 13.11 4.63 -3.31
C LEU A 124 12.33 4.89 -2.01
N ASN A 125 12.90 5.63 -1.06
CA ASN A 125 12.19 6.08 0.14
C ASN A 125 11.04 7.04 -0.20
N PHE A 126 11.28 8.03 -1.08
CA PHE A 126 10.24 8.92 -1.58
C PHE A 126 9.15 8.16 -2.33
N VAL A 127 9.55 7.30 -3.28
CA VAL A 127 8.62 6.47 -4.05
C VAL A 127 7.77 5.61 -3.11
N ASN A 128 8.37 4.96 -2.11
CA ASN A 128 7.65 4.14 -1.15
C ASN A 128 6.56 4.93 -0.39
N ASP A 129 6.85 6.16 0.03
CA ASP A 129 5.88 6.97 0.74
C ASP A 129 4.73 7.41 -0.17
N VAL A 130 5.04 7.76 -1.41
CA VAL A 130 4.04 8.21 -2.39
C VAL A 130 3.18 7.06 -2.91
N VAL A 131 3.75 5.91 -3.23
CA VAL A 131 3.02 4.83 -3.93
C VAL A 131 2.49 3.74 -2.98
N ALA A 132 3.04 3.64 -1.76
CA ALA A 132 2.62 2.63 -0.79
C ALA A 132 1.92 3.27 0.42
N LEU A 133 2.58 4.19 1.13
CA LEU A 133 2.05 4.73 2.38
C LEU A 133 0.86 5.67 2.16
N ALA A 134 0.99 6.66 1.26
CA ALA A 134 -0.03 7.67 1.02
C ALA A 134 -1.38 7.06 0.57
N PRO A 135 -1.41 6.09 -0.36
CA PRO A 135 -2.66 5.40 -0.71
C PRO A 135 -3.25 4.66 0.48
N VAL A 136 -2.46 3.96 1.29
CA VAL A 136 -2.97 3.23 2.46
C VAL A 136 -3.66 4.17 3.44
N VAL A 137 -3.04 5.31 3.77
CA VAL A 137 -3.62 6.30 4.68
C VAL A 137 -4.88 6.94 4.07
N ALA A 138 -4.86 7.27 2.78
CA ALA A 138 -6.02 7.86 2.08
C ALA A 138 -7.19 6.87 1.97
N PHE A 139 -6.94 5.62 1.58
CA PHE A 139 -7.95 4.57 1.52
C PHE A 139 -8.53 4.27 2.90
N ALA A 140 -7.68 4.25 3.93
CA ALA A 140 -8.13 3.92 5.27
C ALA A 140 -9.20 4.88 5.81
N ARG A 141 -9.05 6.17 5.53
CA ARG A 141 -10.00 7.21 5.95
C ARG A 141 -11.33 7.19 5.20
N THR A 142 -11.35 6.60 4.01
CA THR A 142 -12.54 6.55 3.15
C THR A 142 -13.22 5.18 3.16
N TRP A 143 -12.65 4.22 3.89
CA TRP A 143 -13.15 2.86 3.92
C TRP A 143 -14.47 2.76 4.69
N GLN A 144 -15.46 2.16 4.06
CA GLN A 144 -16.75 1.87 4.70
C GLN A 144 -16.71 0.46 5.29
N GLY A 145 -16.57 0.38 6.62
CA GLY A 145 -16.52 -0.88 7.38
C GLY A 145 -15.34 -0.94 8.34
N ASN A 146 -15.08 -2.13 8.88
CA ASN A 146 -13.98 -2.31 9.83
C ASN A 146 -12.64 -2.36 9.09
N LEU A 147 -11.78 -1.38 9.33
CA LEU A 147 -10.43 -1.35 8.79
C LEU A 147 -9.39 -1.60 9.88
N TYR A 148 -8.48 -2.53 9.63
CA TYR A 148 -7.37 -2.86 10.51
C TYR A 148 -6.06 -2.58 9.78
N ALA A 149 -5.41 -1.46 10.10
CA ALA A 149 -4.13 -1.08 9.50
C ALA A 149 -2.96 -1.74 10.24
N TYR A 150 -1.90 -2.11 9.52
CA TYR A 150 -0.65 -2.56 10.14
C TYR A 150 0.59 -2.11 9.38
N TYR A 151 1.72 -2.07 10.09
CA TYR A 151 3.06 -1.83 9.57
C TYR A 151 3.99 -2.96 9.99
N PHE A 152 4.70 -3.52 9.02
CA PHE A 152 5.64 -4.61 9.23
C PHE A 152 7.08 -4.10 9.17
N ASN A 153 7.69 -3.80 10.31
CA ASN A 153 9.00 -3.19 10.39
C ASN A 153 10.14 -4.21 10.62
N GLU A 154 9.81 -5.51 10.69
CA GLU A 154 10.81 -6.54 10.89
C GLU A 154 11.84 -6.58 9.75
N ARG A 155 13.10 -6.74 10.11
CA ARG A 155 14.22 -6.66 9.17
C ARG A 155 14.44 -8.00 8.48
N ASN A 156 14.75 -7.96 7.19
CA ASN A 156 15.06 -9.15 6.42
C ASN A 156 16.37 -9.80 6.95
N PRO A 157 16.33 -11.05 7.45
CA PRO A 157 17.51 -11.71 8.01
C PRO A 157 18.43 -12.33 6.94
N TRP A 158 17.94 -12.52 5.71
CA TRP A 158 18.65 -13.24 4.67
C TRP A 158 19.68 -12.36 3.96
N GLU A 159 20.79 -12.98 3.54
CA GLU A 159 21.80 -12.33 2.73
C GLU A 159 21.23 -11.83 1.40
N GLY A 160 21.58 -10.59 1.03
CA GLY A 160 21.14 -9.98 -0.21
C GLY A 160 21.06 -8.45 -0.12
N PRO A 161 20.62 -7.78 -1.21
CA PRO A 161 20.57 -6.32 -1.28
C PRO A 161 19.69 -5.64 -0.23
N TRP A 162 18.76 -6.38 0.37
CA TRP A 162 17.77 -5.87 1.33
C TRP A 162 17.98 -6.43 2.75
N LYS A 163 19.11 -7.10 3.03
CA LYS A 163 19.42 -7.58 4.37
C LYS A 163 19.38 -6.42 5.38
N GLY A 164 18.77 -6.64 6.54
CA GLY A 164 18.65 -5.64 7.59
C GLY A 164 17.60 -4.56 7.31
N GLN A 165 16.82 -4.69 6.23
CA GLN A 165 15.72 -3.79 5.90
C GLN A 165 14.42 -4.57 5.78
N ALA A 166 13.30 -3.97 6.18
CA ALA A 166 12.00 -4.52 5.84
C ALA A 166 11.81 -4.45 4.33
N SER A 167 11.39 -5.57 3.72
CA SER A 167 11.24 -5.70 2.27
C SER A 167 9.84 -6.14 1.88
N HIS A 168 9.41 -5.83 0.66
CA HIS A 168 8.13 -6.28 0.12
C HIS A 168 8.01 -7.81 0.22
N ILE A 169 6.83 -8.31 0.62
CA ILE A 169 6.48 -9.74 0.76
C ILE A 169 7.19 -10.47 1.94
N LEU A 170 8.10 -9.80 2.67
CA LEU A 170 8.77 -10.40 3.83
C LEU A 170 7.78 -10.91 4.89
N ASP A 171 6.73 -10.13 5.11
CA ASP A 171 5.63 -10.43 6.01
C ASP A 171 4.94 -11.77 5.70
N LEU A 172 4.87 -12.22 4.44
CA LEU A 172 4.31 -13.53 4.11
C LEU A 172 5.12 -14.69 4.70
N ALA A 173 6.45 -14.57 4.76
CA ALA A 173 7.28 -15.60 5.40
C ALA A 173 6.93 -15.73 6.89
N TYR A 174 6.73 -14.59 7.56
CA TYR A 174 6.35 -14.53 8.97
C TYR A 174 4.91 -15.00 9.19
N LEU A 175 3.96 -14.59 8.34
CA LEU A 175 2.56 -15.00 8.42
C LEU A 175 2.42 -16.53 8.36
N PHE A 176 3.05 -17.14 7.37
CA PHE A 176 2.95 -18.58 7.12
C PHE A 176 3.90 -19.43 7.96
N GLN A 177 4.67 -18.81 8.87
CA GLN A 177 5.64 -19.53 9.71
C GLN A 177 6.69 -20.28 8.86
N ASN A 178 7.01 -19.74 7.68
CA ASN A 178 7.99 -20.33 6.77
C ASN A 178 9.41 -19.93 7.18
N TYR A 179 10.38 -20.80 6.90
CA TYR A 179 11.82 -20.53 7.11
C TYR A 179 12.20 -20.19 8.56
N ARG A 180 11.43 -20.66 9.54
CA ARG A 180 11.63 -20.36 10.97
C ARG A 180 13.03 -20.69 11.47
N GLU A 181 13.65 -21.73 10.93
CA GLU A 181 15.01 -22.14 11.24
C GLU A 181 16.08 -21.10 10.86
N TYR A 182 15.73 -20.11 10.04
CA TYR A 182 16.59 -18.99 9.66
C TYR A 182 16.25 -17.68 10.40
N LEU A 183 15.26 -17.69 11.30
CA LEU A 183 14.85 -16.55 12.11
C LEU A 183 15.44 -16.65 13.52
N THR A 184 15.83 -15.52 14.12
CA THR A 184 16.20 -15.49 15.55
C THR A 184 14.97 -15.78 16.43
N GLU A 185 15.19 -16.04 17.73
CA GLU A 185 14.09 -16.26 18.68
C GLU A 185 13.14 -15.05 18.74
N GLU A 186 13.69 -13.84 18.68
CA GLU A 186 12.91 -12.60 18.70
C GLU A 186 12.10 -12.42 17.40
N GLN A 187 12.67 -12.75 16.25
CA GLN A 187 11.95 -12.75 14.97
C GLN A 187 10.85 -13.82 14.92
N GLN A 188 11.11 -14.99 15.49
CA GLN A 188 10.09 -16.03 15.62
C GLN A 188 8.91 -15.57 16.50
N ALA A 189 9.18 -14.83 17.59
CA ALA A 189 8.13 -14.22 18.39
C ALA A 189 7.28 -13.20 17.61
N VAL A 190 7.91 -12.40 16.73
CA VAL A 190 7.17 -11.52 15.81
C VAL A 190 6.29 -12.31 14.86
N ALA A 191 6.83 -13.39 14.28
CA ALA A 191 6.09 -14.26 13.38
C ALA A 191 4.85 -14.87 14.06
N GLU A 192 5.00 -15.36 15.30
CA GLU A 192 3.91 -15.95 16.08
C GLU A 192 2.79 -14.94 16.34
N VAL A 193 3.13 -13.75 16.84
CA VAL A 193 2.13 -12.71 17.10
C VAL A 193 1.46 -12.24 15.81
N PHE A 194 2.21 -12.13 14.70
CA PHE A 194 1.65 -11.75 13.41
C PHE A 194 0.65 -12.79 12.89
N ALA A 195 1.00 -14.08 12.93
CA ALA A 195 0.12 -15.15 12.51
C ALA A 195 -1.10 -15.30 13.42
N GLU A 196 -0.95 -15.09 14.74
CA GLU A 196 -2.06 -15.09 15.68
C GLU A 196 -3.05 -13.96 15.38
N ASP A 197 -2.56 -12.73 15.19
CA ASP A 197 -3.43 -11.60 14.92
C ASP A 197 -4.12 -11.72 13.55
N PHE A 198 -3.42 -12.25 12.53
CA PHE A 198 -4.04 -12.56 11.24
C PHE A 198 -5.08 -13.69 11.37
N SER A 199 -4.84 -14.67 12.23
CA SER A 199 -5.80 -15.72 12.54
C SER A 199 -7.05 -15.16 13.21
N LYS A 200 -6.92 -14.28 14.21
CA LYS A 200 -8.05 -13.56 14.83
C LYS A 200 -8.88 -12.86 13.76
N PHE A 201 -8.22 -12.07 12.92
CA PHE A 201 -8.84 -11.38 11.80
C PHE A 201 -9.66 -12.34 10.91
N CYS A 202 -9.07 -13.47 10.51
CA CYS A 202 -9.74 -14.44 9.65
C CYS A 202 -10.96 -15.11 10.28
N HIS A 203 -10.99 -15.22 11.61
CA HIS A 203 -12.11 -15.78 12.37
C HIS A 203 -13.12 -14.72 12.82
N GLY A 204 -13.03 -13.48 12.32
CA GLY A 204 -13.94 -12.39 12.67
C GLY A 204 -13.74 -11.86 14.10
N VAL A 205 -12.64 -12.22 14.75
CA VAL A 205 -12.21 -11.65 16.03
C VAL A 205 -11.42 -10.39 15.73
N SER A 206 -11.74 -9.29 16.42
CA SER A 206 -11.01 -8.04 16.26
C SER A 206 -9.56 -8.21 16.75
N PRO A 207 -8.55 -8.08 15.87
CA PRO A 207 -7.16 -8.33 16.24
C PRO A 207 -6.52 -7.13 16.97
N TRP A 208 -6.97 -5.91 16.66
CA TRP A 208 -6.58 -4.63 17.28
C TRP A 208 -7.65 -3.57 16.93
N PRO A 209 -7.63 -2.35 17.49
CA PRO A 209 -8.67 -1.35 17.21
C PRO A 209 -8.83 -1.00 15.73
N VAL A 210 -10.06 -0.73 15.31
CA VAL A 210 -10.38 -0.29 13.94
C VAL A 210 -9.96 1.15 13.71
N VAL A 211 -9.52 1.46 12.49
CA VAL A 211 -9.43 2.84 12.02
C VAL A 211 -10.85 3.31 11.72
N ASP A 212 -11.31 4.33 12.44
CA ASP A 212 -12.61 4.94 12.20
C ASP A 212 -12.55 5.99 11.07
N GLU A 213 -13.71 6.33 10.51
CA GLU A 213 -13.83 7.30 9.41
C GLU A 213 -13.45 8.74 9.80
N THR A 214 -13.39 9.04 11.10
CA THR A 214 -12.96 10.32 11.66
C THR A 214 -11.47 10.34 12.03
N ALA A 215 -10.74 9.25 11.75
CA ALA A 215 -9.34 9.10 12.13
C ALA A 215 -8.46 10.20 11.51
N THR A 216 -7.86 10.99 12.39
CA THR A 216 -6.83 11.97 12.06
C THR A 216 -5.48 11.30 12.01
N LYS A 217 -4.40 12.05 11.75
CA LYS A 217 -3.04 11.51 11.82
C LYS A 217 -2.65 11.01 13.22
N ASP A 218 -3.29 11.52 14.28
CA ASP A 218 -2.97 11.21 15.68
C ASP A 218 -4.01 10.28 16.35
N THR A 219 -5.03 9.87 15.60
CA THR A 219 -6.10 8.95 16.04
C THR A 219 -6.31 7.80 15.06
N PHE A 220 -5.22 7.34 14.44
CA PHE A 220 -5.18 6.27 13.45
C PHE A 220 -4.54 5.01 14.07
N PRO A 221 -5.32 4.10 14.67
CA PRO A 221 -4.76 2.90 15.26
C PRO A 221 -4.13 2.00 14.19
N VAL A 222 -2.85 1.68 14.40
CA VAL A 222 -2.07 0.82 13.52
C VAL A 222 -1.30 -0.21 14.34
N ARG A 223 -1.37 -1.47 13.91
CA ARG A 223 -0.56 -2.54 14.50
C ARG A 223 0.85 -2.49 13.91
N VAL A 224 1.86 -2.31 14.75
CA VAL A 224 3.26 -2.32 14.33
C VAL A 224 3.89 -3.63 14.76
N PHE A 225 4.49 -4.36 13.83
CA PHE A 225 5.25 -5.59 14.05
C PHE A 225 6.74 -5.32 13.83
N GLY A 226 7.59 -5.72 14.75
CA GLY A 226 9.02 -5.41 14.68
C GLY A 226 9.33 -3.91 14.81
N PRO A 227 10.62 -3.52 14.74
CA PRO A 227 11.75 -4.41 14.55
C PRO A 227 12.18 -5.09 15.86
N SER A 228 12.32 -6.42 15.81
CA SER A 228 12.61 -7.25 16.98
C SER A 228 14.00 -6.99 17.59
N ASP A 229 14.96 -6.55 16.78
CA ASP A 229 16.30 -6.17 17.21
C ASP A 229 16.37 -4.81 17.93
N GLU A 230 15.26 -4.06 17.97
CA GLU A 230 15.05 -2.91 18.86
C GLU A 230 14.15 -3.27 20.06
N GLY A 231 13.93 -4.57 20.29
CA GLY A 231 13.13 -5.09 21.40
C GLY A 231 11.62 -4.95 21.21
N LEU A 232 11.16 -4.65 20.00
CA LEU A 232 9.74 -4.52 19.69
C LEU A 232 9.20 -5.77 18.98
N THR A 233 8.39 -6.57 19.66
CA THR A 233 7.68 -7.67 19.00
C THR A 233 6.47 -7.14 18.22
N ALA A 234 5.50 -6.56 18.93
CA ALA A 234 4.38 -5.88 18.31
C ALA A 234 3.71 -4.90 19.26
N LYS A 235 3.17 -3.80 18.75
CA LYS A 235 2.35 -2.83 19.51
C LYS A 235 1.23 -2.24 18.68
N VAL A 236 0.36 -1.45 19.31
CA VAL A 236 -0.57 -0.56 18.61
C VAL A 236 -0.04 0.86 18.79
N ASP A 237 0.27 1.55 17.70
CA ASP A 237 0.46 3.00 17.70
C ASP A 237 -0.86 3.65 17.28
N VAL A 238 -1.08 4.90 17.69
CA VAL A 238 -2.28 5.69 17.34
C VAL A 238 -1.98 6.71 16.25
N ARG A 239 -0.72 6.80 15.80
CA ARG A 239 -0.33 7.69 14.71
C ARG A 239 -0.31 6.94 13.39
N ALA A 240 -0.78 7.61 12.33
CA ALA A 240 -0.69 7.10 10.97
C ALA A 240 0.76 7.06 10.46
N TYR A 241 1.61 7.96 10.97
CA TYR A 241 3.01 8.07 10.58
C TYR A 241 3.80 8.84 11.65
N GLY A 242 5.12 8.80 11.56
CA GLY A 242 6.05 9.40 12.51
C GLY A 242 6.24 8.58 13.77
N GLY A 243 7.17 9.04 14.61
CA GLY A 243 7.52 8.37 15.86
C GLY A 243 7.89 6.91 15.65
N GLU A 244 7.23 6.02 16.38
CA GLU A 244 7.60 4.60 16.43
C GLU A 244 6.91 3.75 15.34
N THR A 245 6.14 4.37 14.45
CA THR A 245 5.59 3.71 13.26
C THR A 245 6.66 3.43 12.20
N MET A 246 7.78 4.17 12.26
CA MET A 246 8.84 4.19 11.23
C MET A 246 8.31 4.53 9.82
N ARG A 247 7.24 5.33 9.74
CA ARG A 247 6.72 5.89 8.50
C ARG A 247 7.00 7.39 8.47
N ARG A 248 7.55 7.92 7.37
CA ARG A 248 7.89 9.35 7.30
C ARG A 248 6.62 10.16 7.11
N SER A 249 6.58 11.35 7.72
CA SER A 249 5.46 12.28 7.57
C SER A 249 5.58 13.17 6.33
N THR A 250 6.76 13.19 5.67
CA THR A 250 7.14 14.19 4.67
C THR A 250 6.06 14.45 3.63
N VAL A 251 5.54 13.42 2.95
CA VAL A 251 4.50 13.59 1.91
C VAL A 251 3.21 14.22 2.48
N PHE A 252 2.86 13.92 3.72
CA PHE A 252 1.65 14.44 4.36
C PHE A 252 1.84 15.85 4.94
N ASP A 253 3.05 16.22 5.33
CA ASP A 253 3.35 17.54 5.88
C ASP A 253 3.13 18.67 4.83
N TYR A 254 3.12 18.32 3.53
CA TYR A 254 2.84 19.26 2.43
C TYR A 254 1.43 19.10 1.83
N ALA A 255 0.58 18.21 2.36
CA ALA A 255 -0.70 17.86 1.73
C ALA A 255 -1.68 19.03 1.57
N ASP A 256 -1.54 20.10 2.36
CA ASP A 256 -2.35 21.32 2.25
C ASP A 256 -1.92 22.23 1.08
N LYS A 257 -0.73 22.01 0.52
CA LYS A 257 -0.14 22.82 -0.56
C LYS A 257 0.06 22.02 -1.85
N ILE A 258 0.44 20.76 -1.72
CA ILE A 258 0.76 19.85 -2.82
C ILE A 258 -0.11 18.62 -2.66
N SER A 259 -0.91 18.33 -3.68
CA SER A 259 -1.79 17.16 -3.67
C SER A 259 -1.01 15.85 -3.75
N LEU A 260 -1.60 14.76 -3.26
CA LEU A 260 -1.02 13.42 -3.43
C LEU A 260 -0.92 13.00 -4.91
N ASP A 261 -1.78 13.57 -5.77
CA ASP A 261 -1.71 13.35 -7.22
C ASP A 261 -0.47 14.01 -7.83
N GLU A 262 -0.12 15.23 -7.41
CA GLU A 262 1.14 15.88 -7.82
C GLU A 262 2.36 15.09 -7.34
N MET A 263 2.33 14.56 -6.11
CA MET A 263 3.37 13.67 -5.59
C MET A 263 3.53 12.41 -6.44
N LEU A 264 2.41 11.80 -6.85
CA LEU A 264 2.41 10.65 -7.75
C LEU A 264 2.92 11.02 -9.16
N MET A 265 2.61 12.23 -9.64
CA MET A 265 3.15 12.74 -10.91
C MET A 265 4.65 12.92 -10.88
N ILE A 266 5.25 13.31 -9.76
CA ILE A 266 6.72 13.34 -9.62
C ILE A 266 7.31 11.93 -9.83
N VAL A 267 6.71 10.89 -9.24
CA VAL A 267 7.17 9.50 -9.42
C VAL A 267 7.03 9.07 -10.88
N ARG A 268 5.94 9.46 -11.55
CA ARG A 268 5.72 9.18 -12.97
C ARG A 268 6.79 9.87 -13.83
N GLU A 269 6.99 11.18 -13.68
CA GLU A 269 7.97 11.93 -14.47
C GLU A 269 9.39 11.47 -14.20
N PHE A 270 9.73 11.12 -12.95
CA PHE A 270 11.00 10.47 -12.63
C PHE A 270 11.21 9.19 -13.45
N GLY A 271 10.19 8.32 -13.52
CA GLY A 271 10.26 7.09 -14.31
C GLY A 271 10.40 7.34 -15.81
N VAL A 272 9.79 8.40 -16.35
CA VAL A 272 9.96 8.84 -17.74
C VAL A 272 11.39 9.31 -17.98
N ASN A 273 11.90 10.24 -17.16
CA ASN A 273 13.26 10.77 -17.26
C ASN A 273 14.30 9.63 -17.25
N ALA A 274 14.18 8.70 -16.29
CA ALA A 274 15.08 7.56 -16.18
C ALA A 274 15.04 6.62 -17.41
N SER A 275 13.90 6.54 -18.09
CA SER A 275 13.74 5.74 -19.31
C SER A 275 14.37 6.43 -20.53
N GLU A 276 14.29 7.75 -20.62
CA GLU A 276 14.94 8.53 -21.69
C GLU A 276 16.47 8.49 -21.58
N THR A 277 17.01 8.56 -20.35
CA THR A 277 18.44 8.39 -20.07
C THR A 277 18.99 7.04 -20.52
N LEU A 278 18.15 6.00 -20.57
CA LEU A 278 18.52 4.67 -21.06
C LEU A 278 18.62 4.64 -22.60
N VAL A 279 17.74 5.33 -23.32
CA VAL A 279 17.73 5.36 -24.79
C VAL A 279 18.93 6.14 -25.35
N MET A 280 19.47 7.08 -24.57
CA MET A 280 20.61 7.93 -24.95
C MET A 280 21.98 7.33 -24.59
N ALA A 281 22.02 6.13 -23.99
CA ALA A 281 23.23 5.45 -23.51
C ALA A 281 23.70 4.33 -24.47
#